data_AF-A0A7H8W8K1-F1
#
_entry.id   AF-A0A7H8W8K1-F1
#
_cell.length_a   1.000
_cell.length_b   1.000
_cell.length_c   1.000
_cell.angle_alpha   90.00
_cell.angle_beta   90.00
_cell.angle_gamma   90.00
#
_symmetry.space_group_name_H-M   'P 1'
#
loop_
_entity.id
_entity.type
_entity.pdbx_description
1 polymer ?
#
loop_
_entity_poly.entity_id
_entity_poly.type
_entity_poly.pdbx_seq_one_letter_code
_entity_poly.pdbx_strand_id
1 'polypeptide(L)'
;MFSKKVLFIICLFSLISCGYIRIPKNEYGEPVLNEKVKYTFLDMPTETDLKKIDTSAYYVQIFEGRYYNNGEKENPQILKFHNDGFFKKFMLIGIDKNVHRNKNSIYYGGKYKIKENIIELEQFYPSTGGATNYYIRNVRKGKIDGNKIIFDSKNSLLTIFEKKQSLNLKTAHNSHYNRFGQ
;
A
#
# COMPACT_ATOMS: atom_id res chain seq x y z
N MET A 1 3.04 5.68 47.86
CA MET A 1 1.64 5.22 47.73
C MET A 1 1.00 5.97 46.56
N PHE A 2 0.79 5.32 45.42
CA PHE A 2 0.06 5.95 44.31
C PHE A 2 -1.40 6.14 44.72
N SER A 3 -1.87 7.39 44.72
CA SER A 3 -3.27 7.71 44.97
C SER A 3 -4.17 6.94 44.01
N LYS A 4 -5.30 6.40 44.50
CA LYS A 4 -6.29 5.66 43.69
C LYS A 4 -6.72 6.44 42.43
N LYS A 5 -6.64 7.78 42.45
CA LYS A 5 -6.91 8.67 41.30
C LYS A 5 -5.85 8.60 40.19
N VAL A 6 -4.58 8.40 40.54
CA VAL A 6 -3.46 8.31 39.57
C VAL A 6 -3.47 6.97 38.84
N LEU A 7 -3.82 5.88 39.53
CA LEU A 7 -3.97 4.55 38.92
C LEU A 7 -5.13 4.53 37.90
N PHE A 8 -6.22 5.24 38.18
CA PHE A 8 -7.38 5.34 37.28
C PHE A 8 -7.03 6.07 35.97
N ILE A 9 -6.21 7.12 36.03
CA ILE A 9 -5.73 7.86 34.84
C ILE A 9 -4.81 6.98 34.00
N ILE A 10 -3.88 6.23 34.61
CA ILE A 10 -2.99 5.30 33.89
C ILE A 10 -3.79 4.17 33.21
N CYS A 11 -4.85 3.67 33.85
CA CYS A 11 -5.78 2.71 33.22
C CYS A 11 -6.68 3.31 32.14
N LEU A 12 -7.02 4.61 32.22
CA LEU A 12 -7.77 5.30 31.17
C LEU A 12 -6.90 5.48 29.90
N PHE A 13 -5.60 5.70 30.06
CA PHE A 13 -4.64 5.77 28.95
C PHE A 13 -4.30 4.40 28.34
N SER A 14 -4.42 3.30 29.09
CA SER A 14 -4.26 1.94 28.54
C SER A 14 -5.48 1.43 27.75
N LEU A 15 -6.63 2.12 27.85
CA LEU A 15 -7.83 1.88 27.03
C LEU A 15 -7.82 2.65 25.71
N ILE A 16 -6.74 3.36 25.36
CA ILE A 16 -6.51 3.83 23.99
C ILE A 16 -6.29 2.59 23.12
N SER A 17 -7.41 2.05 22.65
CA SER A 17 -7.52 0.80 21.93
C SER A 17 -6.44 0.70 20.86
N CYS A 18 -5.73 -0.42 20.86
CA CYS A 18 -4.94 -0.88 19.74
C CYS A 18 -5.72 -0.59 18.44
N GLY A 19 -5.16 0.21 17.52
CA GLY A 19 -5.83 0.95 16.44
C GLY A 19 -6.41 0.11 15.29
N TYR A 20 -7.16 -0.93 15.64
CA TYR A 20 -7.85 -1.82 14.73
C TYR A 20 -9.21 -1.25 14.34
N ILE A 21 -9.45 -1.19 13.05
CA ILE A 21 -10.63 -0.62 12.42
C ILE A 21 -11.41 -1.76 11.80
N ARG A 22 -12.68 -1.90 12.18
CA ARG A 22 -13.56 -2.90 11.56
C ARG A 22 -14.00 -2.41 10.18
N ILE A 23 -13.67 -3.15 9.13
CA ILE A 23 -14.07 -2.86 7.75
C ILE A 23 -15.02 -3.98 7.28
N PRO A 24 -16.25 -3.65 6.84
CA PRO A 24 -17.20 -4.66 6.40
C PRO A 24 -16.79 -5.25 5.04
N LYS A 25 -17.33 -6.42 4.75
CA LYS A 25 -17.20 -7.08 3.45
C LYS A 25 -18.44 -6.80 2.59
N ASN A 26 -18.24 -6.67 1.29
CA ASN A 26 -19.35 -6.66 0.31
C ASN A 26 -19.89 -8.09 0.09
N GLU A 27 -20.86 -8.22 -0.82
CA GLU A 27 -21.50 -9.52 -1.18
C GLU A 27 -20.50 -10.56 -1.73
N TYR A 28 -19.38 -10.14 -2.30
CA TYR A 28 -18.31 -11.00 -2.80
C TYR A 28 -17.23 -11.32 -1.74
N GLY A 29 -17.45 -10.92 -0.48
CA GLY A 29 -16.50 -11.12 0.61
C GLY A 29 -15.30 -10.16 0.58
N GLU A 30 -15.28 -9.18 -0.32
CA GLU A 30 -14.20 -8.19 -0.40
C GLU A 30 -14.38 -7.10 0.68
N PRO A 31 -13.35 -6.80 1.48
CA PRO A 31 -13.37 -5.69 2.44
C PRO A 31 -13.41 -4.33 1.73
N VAL A 32 -14.45 -3.54 2.00
CA VAL A 32 -14.72 -2.27 1.32
C VAL A 32 -14.93 -1.14 2.34
N LEU A 33 -14.24 -0.03 2.11
CA LEU A 33 -14.41 1.22 2.84
C LEU A 33 -15.80 1.80 2.61
N ASN A 34 -16.40 2.36 3.66
CA ASN A 34 -17.72 2.95 3.62
C ASN A 34 -17.72 4.31 4.34
N GLU A 35 -18.90 4.91 4.52
CA GLU A 35 -19.02 6.22 5.17
C GLU A 35 -18.46 6.30 6.58
N LYS A 36 -18.36 5.16 7.28
CA LYS A 36 -17.84 5.06 8.66
C LYS A 36 -16.32 4.97 8.71
N VAL A 37 -15.66 4.51 7.64
CA VAL A 37 -14.21 4.31 7.58
C VAL A 37 -13.65 4.98 6.34
N LYS A 38 -13.01 6.13 6.53
CA LYS A 38 -12.42 6.94 5.46
C LYS A 38 -10.89 7.02 5.61
N TYR A 39 -10.23 7.35 4.50
CA TYR A 39 -8.84 7.81 4.51
C TYR A 39 -8.75 9.14 5.28
N THR A 40 -7.62 9.38 5.96
CA THR A 40 -7.31 10.67 6.59
C THR A 40 -6.74 11.66 5.58
N PHE A 41 -6.13 11.18 4.49
CA PHE A 41 -5.73 12.02 3.37
C PHE A 41 -6.96 12.40 2.54
N LEU A 42 -7.59 13.52 2.87
CA LEU A 42 -8.81 13.97 2.19
C LEU A 42 -8.50 14.75 0.92
N ASP A 43 -7.47 15.60 0.96
CA ASP A 43 -7.13 16.51 -0.13
C ASP A 43 -6.53 15.78 -1.34
N MET A 44 -6.82 16.29 -2.53
CA MET A 44 -6.13 15.88 -3.75
C MET A 44 -4.74 16.54 -3.80
N PRO A 45 -3.73 15.87 -4.36
CA PRO A 45 -2.43 16.49 -4.60
C PRO A 45 -2.59 17.77 -5.43
N THR A 46 -1.84 18.80 -5.08
CA THR A 46 -1.81 20.05 -5.85
C THR A 46 -1.19 19.83 -7.23
N GLU A 47 -1.42 20.74 -8.18
CA GLU A 47 -0.74 20.67 -9.49
C GLU A 47 0.78 20.64 -9.36
N THR A 48 1.34 21.42 -8.41
CA THR A 48 2.77 21.44 -8.07
C THR A 48 3.26 20.10 -7.57
N ASP A 49 2.45 19.39 -6.78
CA ASP A 49 2.77 18.07 -6.28
C ASP A 49 2.67 16.99 -7.37
N LEU A 50 1.67 17.10 -8.25
CA LEU A 50 1.51 16.21 -9.40
C LEU A 50 2.69 16.30 -10.37
N LYS A 51 3.41 17.42 -10.46
CA LYS A 51 4.65 17.52 -11.26
C LYS A 51 5.79 16.63 -10.76
N LYS A 52 5.72 16.15 -9.51
CA LYS A 52 6.76 15.30 -8.89
C LYS A 52 6.50 13.81 -9.05
N ILE A 53 5.31 13.42 -9.52
CA ILE A 53 4.92 12.03 -9.72
C ILE A 53 4.32 11.84 -11.11
N ASP A 54 4.78 10.83 -11.83
CA ASP A 54 4.25 10.53 -13.16
C ASP A 54 3.06 9.58 -13.03
N THR A 55 1.85 10.12 -13.05
CA THR A 55 0.60 9.33 -12.98
C THR A 55 0.33 8.54 -14.26
N SER A 56 1.08 8.78 -15.34
CA SER A 56 1.03 7.99 -16.59
C SER A 56 1.92 6.75 -16.56
N ALA A 57 2.95 6.72 -15.69
CA ALA A 57 3.87 5.61 -15.55
C ALA A 57 3.44 4.54 -14.52
N TYR A 58 4.20 3.45 -14.48
CA TYR A 58 4.20 2.45 -13.41
C TYR A 58 5.43 2.63 -12.53
N TYR A 59 5.29 2.39 -11.24
CA TYR A 59 6.42 2.39 -10.30
C TYR A 59 6.63 0.94 -9.85
N VAL A 60 7.67 0.30 -10.37
CA VAL A 60 7.94 -1.13 -10.20
C VAL A 60 8.99 -1.32 -9.11
N GLN A 61 8.72 -2.22 -8.17
CA GLN A 61 9.65 -2.55 -7.10
C GLN A 61 10.94 -3.12 -7.68
N ILE A 62 12.07 -2.54 -7.27
CA ILE A 62 13.41 -3.06 -7.56
C ILE A 62 14.05 -3.58 -6.28
N PHE A 63 14.93 -4.57 -6.43
CA PHE A 63 15.55 -5.29 -5.33
C PHE A 63 17.07 -5.07 -5.35
N GLU A 64 17.51 -3.85 -5.03
CA GLU A 64 18.93 -3.53 -4.92
C GLU A 64 19.56 -4.32 -3.76
N GLY A 65 20.71 -4.96 -4.01
CA GLY A 65 21.42 -5.76 -3.01
C GLY A 65 20.83 -7.14 -2.68
N ARG A 66 19.67 -7.52 -3.25
CA ARG A 66 19.04 -8.84 -3.02
C ARG A 66 19.19 -9.76 -4.22
N TYR A 67 20.43 -10.08 -4.56
CA TYR A 67 20.73 -10.84 -5.77
C TYR A 67 20.20 -12.28 -5.76
N TYR A 68 19.93 -12.85 -4.59
CA TYR A 68 19.57 -14.24 -4.35
C TYR A 68 18.07 -14.57 -4.42
N ASN A 69 17.17 -13.59 -4.53
CA ASN A 69 15.73 -13.83 -4.47
C ASN A 69 15.03 -13.70 -5.84
N ASN A 70 15.28 -14.66 -6.73
CA ASN A 70 14.73 -14.65 -8.09
C ASN A 70 13.19 -14.71 -8.11
N GLY A 71 12.57 -15.42 -7.17
CA GLY A 71 11.10 -15.49 -7.07
C GLY A 71 10.44 -14.15 -6.75
N GLU A 72 11.04 -13.32 -5.89
CA GLU A 72 10.55 -11.95 -5.63
C GLU A 72 10.71 -11.04 -6.85
N LYS A 73 11.80 -11.21 -7.61
CA LYS A 73 12.06 -10.42 -8.83
C LYS A 73 11.12 -10.76 -9.98
N GLU A 74 10.61 -11.99 -10.03
CA GLU A 74 9.62 -12.43 -11.04
C GLU A 74 8.23 -11.84 -10.77
N ASN A 75 7.95 -11.44 -9.53
CA ASN A 75 6.65 -10.90 -9.14
C ASN A 75 6.80 -9.61 -8.31
N PRO A 76 7.35 -8.53 -8.90
CA PRO A 76 7.54 -7.28 -8.18
C PRO A 76 6.19 -6.65 -7.81
N GLN A 77 6.17 -5.92 -6.69
CA GLN A 77 5.06 -5.02 -6.40
C GLN A 77 5.09 -3.82 -7.35
N ILE A 78 3.92 -3.36 -7.77
CA ILE A 78 3.74 -2.24 -8.67
C ILE A 78 2.81 -1.23 -8.01
N LEU A 79 3.17 0.05 -8.10
CA LEU A 79 2.34 1.18 -7.75
C LEU A 79 1.93 1.94 -9.00
N LYS A 80 0.67 2.35 -9.07
CA LYS A 80 0.11 3.21 -10.12
C LYS A 80 -0.62 4.38 -9.48
N PHE A 81 -0.11 5.59 -9.66
CA PHE A 81 -0.69 6.81 -9.07
C PHE A 81 -1.76 7.40 -9.98
N HIS A 82 -2.73 8.08 -9.36
CA HIS A 82 -3.85 8.75 -10.03
C HIS A 82 -3.92 10.22 -9.60
N ASN A 83 -4.35 11.09 -10.51
CA ASN A 83 -4.41 12.54 -10.27
C ASN A 83 -5.33 12.93 -9.10
N ASP A 84 -6.29 12.07 -8.74
CA ASP A 84 -7.23 12.30 -7.64
C ASP A 84 -6.69 11.87 -6.26
N GLY A 85 -5.38 11.65 -6.14
CA GLY A 85 -4.74 11.31 -4.87
C GLY A 85 -4.89 9.86 -4.45
N PHE A 86 -5.36 8.98 -5.34
CA PHE A 86 -5.34 7.54 -5.12
C PHE A 86 -4.11 6.89 -5.75
N PHE A 87 -3.66 5.77 -5.17
CA PHE A 87 -2.73 4.88 -5.81
C PHE A 87 -3.26 3.46 -5.79
N LYS A 88 -3.06 2.74 -6.90
CA LYS A 88 -3.29 1.31 -7.00
C LYS A 88 -2.01 0.56 -6.67
N LYS A 89 -2.13 -0.53 -5.93
CA LYS A 89 -1.03 -1.42 -5.55
C LYS A 89 -1.37 -2.85 -5.95
N PHE A 90 -0.50 -3.48 -6.72
CA PHE A 90 -0.70 -4.86 -7.15
C PHE A 90 0.65 -5.57 -7.36
N MET A 91 0.60 -6.89 -7.45
CA MET A 91 1.74 -7.72 -7.82
C MET A 91 1.66 -7.99 -9.33
N LEU A 92 2.80 -8.10 -10.02
CA LEU A 92 2.84 -8.31 -11.48
C LEU A 92 2.00 -9.51 -11.93
N ILE A 93 2.13 -10.67 -11.28
CA ILE A 93 1.37 -11.90 -11.59
C ILE A 93 -0.12 -11.75 -11.30
N GLY A 94 -0.49 -10.84 -10.40
CA GLY A 94 -1.87 -10.59 -10.01
C GLY A 94 -2.58 -9.50 -10.81
N ILE A 95 -2.00 -9.02 -11.91
CA ILE A 95 -2.51 -7.83 -12.60
C ILE A 95 -3.98 -7.98 -13.01
N ASP A 96 -4.35 -9.10 -13.64
CA ASP A 96 -5.71 -9.37 -14.13
C ASP A 96 -6.74 -9.39 -13.00
N LYS A 97 -6.41 -10.08 -11.89
CA LYS A 97 -7.27 -10.14 -10.69
C LYS A 97 -7.46 -8.77 -10.05
N ASN A 98 -6.51 -7.86 -10.23
CA ASN A 98 -6.57 -6.51 -9.67
C ASN A 98 -7.32 -5.52 -10.57
N VAL A 99 -7.52 -5.80 -11.86
CA VAL A 99 -8.15 -4.85 -12.80
C VAL A 99 -9.53 -4.42 -12.31
N HIS A 100 -10.33 -5.35 -11.80
CA HIS A 100 -11.72 -5.12 -11.39
C HIS A 100 -11.91 -4.41 -10.05
N ARG A 101 -10.84 -4.24 -9.25
CA ARG A 101 -10.94 -3.60 -7.93
C ARG A 101 -11.18 -2.11 -8.06
N ASN A 102 -12.15 -1.58 -7.33
CA ASN A 102 -12.44 -0.16 -7.24
C ASN A 102 -11.73 0.50 -6.04
N LYS A 103 -11.71 1.84 -6.01
CA LYS A 103 -11.01 2.65 -4.99
C LYS A 103 -11.51 2.49 -3.54
N ASN A 104 -12.70 1.92 -3.36
CA ASN A 104 -13.23 1.65 -2.03
C ASN A 104 -12.74 0.30 -1.47
N SER A 105 -12.25 -0.60 -2.32
CA SER A 105 -11.60 -1.83 -1.85
C SER A 105 -10.28 -1.50 -1.17
N ILE A 106 -10.05 -2.07 0.01
CA ILE A 106 -8.74 -1.95 0.67
C ILE A 106 -7.62 -2.66 -0.10
N TYR A 107 -7.97 -3.59 -1.00
CA TYR A 107 -7.02 -4.29 -1.85
C TYR A 107 -6.71 -3.55 -3.15
N TYR A 108 -7.38 -2.42 -3.41
CA TYR A 108 -7.01 -1.52 -4.50
C TYR A 108 -5.63 -0.92 -4.27
N GLY A 109 -5.37 -0.48 -3.04
CA GLY A 109 -4.23 0.36 -2.69
C GLY A 109 -4.63 1.35 -1.61
N GLY A 110 -4.52 2.64 -1.90
CA GLY A 110 -4.77 3.67 -0.91
C GLY A 110 -4.79 5.09 -1.44
N LYS A 111 -4.66 6.06 -0.52
CA LYS A 111 -4.47 7.47 -0.87
C LYS A 111 -3.04 7.90 -0.63
N TYR A 112 -2.59 8.89 -1.38
CA TYR A 112 -1.28 9.48 -1.23
C TYR A 112 -1.36 10.99 -1.18
N LYS A 113 -0.35 11.59 -0.54
CA LYS A 113 -0.06 13.01 -0.66
C LYS A 113 1.43 13.20 -0.84
N ILE A 114 1.79 14.34 -1.41
CA ILE A 114 3.17 14.74 -1.61
C ILE A 114 3.34 16.09 -0.93
N LYS A 115 4.48 16.27 -0.26
CA LYS A 115 4.93 17.57 0.22
C LYS A 115 6.43 17.62 -0.01
N GLU A 116 6.89 18.66 -0.71
CA GLU A 116 8.29 18.76 -1.14
C GLU A 116 8.69 17.46 -1.88
N ASN A 117 9.78 16.79 -1.47
CA ASN A 117 10.22 15.52 -2.05
C ASN A 117 9.79 14.30 -1.22
N ILE A 118 8.79 14.45 -0.36
CA ILE A 118 8.26 13.39 0.49
C ILE A 118 6.90 12.95 -0.05
N ILE A 119 6.72 11.65 -0.21
CA ILE A 119 5.43 11.03 -0.50
C ILE A 119 4.98 10.22 0.72
N GLU A 120 3.71 10.39 1.12
CA GLU A 120 3.10 9.57 2.16
C GLU A 120 1.99 8.73 1.53
N LEU A 121 1.99 7.42 1.80
CA LEU A 121 0.98 6.47 1.36
C LEU A 121 0.13 6.02 2.56
N GLU A 122 -1.17 6.27 2.53
CA GLU A 122 -2.13 5.75 3.49
C GLU A 122 -2.89 4.57 2.90
N GLN A 123 -2.89 3.44 3.62
CA GLN A 123 -3.56 2.21 3.21
C GLN A 123 -4.01 1.39 4.43
N PHE A 124 -4.84 0.38 4.19
CA PHE A 124 -5.32 -0.53 5.24
C PHE A 124 -4.70 -1.92 5.07
N TYR A 125 -4.21 -2.49 6.17
CA TYR A 125 -3.67 -3.85 6.22
C TYR A 125 -4.49 -4.69 7.18
N PRO A 126 -4.73 -5.98 6.88
CA PRO A 126 -5.40 -6.85 7.84
C PRO A 126 -4.59 -6.92 9.14
N SER A 127 -5.27 -6.79 10.28
CA SER A 127 -4.65 -6.87 11.60
C SER A 127 -4.02 -8.21 11.89
N THR A 128 -4.63 -9.27 11.36
CA THR A 128 -4.33 -10.68 11.65
C THR A 128 -4.73 -11.53 10.45
N GLY A 129 -3.75 -12.00 9.67
CA GLY A 129 -3.97 -12.92 8.54
C GLY A 129 -4.98 -12.44 7.48
N GLY A 130 -5.33 -13.28 6.51
CA GLY A 130 -6.21 -12.90 5.39
C GLY A 130 -7.72 -12.88 5.70
N ALA A 131 -8.16 -13.53 6.79
CA ALA A 131 -9.59 -13.78 7.05
C ALA A 131 -10.26 -12.77 8.00
N THR A 132 -9.57 -11.70 8.38
CA THR A 132 -10.06 -10.75 9.39
C THR A 132 -10.99 -9.67 8.82
N ASN A 133 -11.88 -9.15 9.67
CA ASN A 133 -12.64 -7.91 9.42
C ASN A 133 -11.98 -6.70 10.11
N TYR A 134 -10.86 -6.89 10.78
CA TYR A 134 -10.13 -5.87 11.52
C TYR A 134 -8.87 -5.47 10.76
N TYR A 135 -8.65 -4.18 10.62
CA TYR A 135 -7.61 -3.61 9.78
C TYR A 135 -6.85 -2.52 10.51
N ILE A 136 -5.58 -2.36 10.19
CA ILE A 136 -4.73 -1.29 10.68
C ILE A 136 -4.59 -0.27 9.55
N ARG A 137 -4.88 0.99 9.84
CA ARG A 137 -4.50 2.10 8.96
C ARG A 137 -3.00 2.33 9.10
N ASN A 138 -2.29 2.22 7.98
CA ASN A 138 -0.86 2.44 7.92
C ASN A 138 -0.56 3.64 7.03
N VAL A 139 0.27 4.57 7.54
CA VAL A 139 0.85 5.65 6.75
C VAL A 139 2.35 5.37 6.60
N ARG A 140 2.79 5.15 5.36
CA ARG A 140 4.18 4.92 5.02
C ARG A 140 4.76 6.15 4.33
N LYS A 141 5.90 6.64 4.82
CA LYS A 141 6.61 7.78 4.22
C LYS A 141 7.74 7.29 3.32
N GLY A 142 7.91 7.95 2.17
CA GLY A 142 9.00 7.70 1.24
C GLY A 142 9.55 9.01 0.68
N LYS A 143 10.75 8.93 0.12
CA LYS A 143 11.43 10.02 -0.58
C LYS A 143 11.31 9.82 -2.08
N ILE A 144 10.92 10.87 -2.80
CA ILE A 144 10.99 10.94 -4.26
C ILE A 144 12.41 11.37 -4.63
N ASP A 145 13.08 10.58 -5.47
CA ASP A 145 14.45 10.80 -5.91
C ASP A 145 14.57 10.50 -7.40
N GLY A 146 14.38 11.54 -8.23
CA GLY A 146 14.31 11.43 -9.68
C GLY A 146 13.24 10.44 -10.14
N ASN A 147 13.67 9.32 -10.73
CA ASN A 147 12.78 8.26 -11.20
C ASN A 147 12.44 7.20 -10.14
N LYS A 148 12.92 7.36 -8.90
CA LYS A 148 12.73 6.40 -7.81
C LYS A 148 11.86 6.96 -6.69
N ILE A 149 11.17 6.06 -6.01
CA ILE A 149 10.55 6.31 -4.70
C ILE A 149 11.16 5.34 -3.71
N ILE A 150 11.80 5.89 -2.68
CA ILE A 150 12.55 5.14 -1.68
C ILE A 150 11.77 5.18 -0.37
N PHE A 151 11.30 4.03 0.07
CA PHE A 151 10.66 3.89 1.36
C PHE A 151 11.60 3.21 2.33
N ASP A 152 12.18 4.01 3.22
CA ASP A 152 12.93 3.53 4.36
C ASP A 152 11.97 3.09 5.47
N SER A 153 12.28 1.95 6.07
CA SER A 153 11.60 1.45 7.25
C SER A 153 12.73 1.11 8.21
N LYS A 154 12.81 1.89 9.30
CA LYS A 154 13.94 1.95 10.25
C LYS A 154 14.52 0.59 10.69
N ASN A 155 13.75 -0.50 10.57
CA ASN A 155 14.10 -1.86 10.98
C ASN A 155 14.05 -2.90 9.85
N SER A 156 14.02 -2.48 8.58
CA SER A 156 13.92 -3.41 7.44
C SER A 156 14.62 -2.88 6.21
N LEU A 157 14.94 -3.79 5.29
CA LEU A 157 15.52 -3.46 3.99
C LEU A 157 14.68 -2.42 3.23
N LEU A 158 15.37 -1.47 2.61
CA LEU A 158 14.79 -0.43 1.75
C LEU A 158 13.81 -1.05 0.74
N THR A 159 12.64 -0.42 0.57
CA THR A 159 11.76 -0.71 -0.56
C THR A 159 11.88 0.42 -1.56
N ILE A 160 12.34 0.08 -2.76
CA ILE A 160 12.57 1.06 -3.82
C ILE A 160 11.64 0.74 -4.96
N PHE A 161 10.95 1.74 -5.48
CA PHE A 161 10.18 1.64 -6.71
C PHE A 161 10.80 2.52 -7.77
N GLU A 162 11.01 1.99 -8.97
CA GLU A 162 11.55 2.71 -10.11
C GLU A 162 10.47 2.91 -11.17
N LYS A 163 10.42 4.12 -11.74
CA LYS A 163 9.49 4.51 -12.79
C LYS A 163 9.76 3.73 -14.09
N LYS A 164 8.71 3.14 -14.66
CA LYS A 164 8.69 2.42 -15.95
C LYS A 164 7.49 2.87 -16.77
N GLN A 165 7.69 3.15 -18.06
CA GLN A 165 6.61 3.58 -18.96
C GLN A 165 5.71 2.42 -19.41
N SER A 166 6.24 1.20 -19.41
CA SER A 166 5.49 -0.02 -19.72
C SER A 166 5.91 -1.15 -18.80
N LEU A 167 4.98 -2.09 -18.59
CA LEU A 167 5.28 -3.37 -17.95
C LEU A 167 5.64 -4.36 -19.07
N ASN A 168 6.87 -4.87 -19.08
CA ASN A 168 7.24 -5.94 -19.99
C ASN A 168 6.63 -7.26 -19.49
N LEU A 169 5.44 -7.59 -19.97
CA LEU A 169 4.64 -8.75 -19.53
C LEU A 169 5.14 -10.11 -20.07
N LYS A 170 6.13 -10.13 -20.98
CA LYS A 170 6.60 -11.34 -21.67
C LYS A 170 7.12 -12.45 -20.74
N THR A 171 7.49 -12.13 -19.50
CA THR A 171 7.96 -13.13 -18.52
C THR A 171 6.84 -13.72 -17.65
N ALA A 172 5.69 -13.04 -17.53
CA ALA A 172 4.62 -13.45 -16.61
C ALA A 172 3.69 -14.54 -17.19
N HIS A 173 3.54 -14.60 -18.52
CA HIS A 173 2.67 -15.59 -19.18
C HIS A 173 3.30 -16.99 -19.29
N ASN A 174 4.63 -17.10 -19.35
CA ASN A 174 5.32 -18.37 -19.62
C ASN A 174 5.58 -19.23 -18.37
N SER A 175 5.50 -18.69 -17.15
CA SER A 175 5.73 -19.46 -15.93
C SER A 175 4.47 -20.15 -15.38
N HIS A 176 3.27 -19.68 -15.77
CA HIS A 176 2.01 -20.22 -15.28
C HIS A 176 1.50 -21.43 -16.07
N TYR A 177 1.85 -21.55 -17.37
CA TYR A 177 1.45 -22.69 -18.20
C TYR A 177 2.38 -23.91 -18.09
N ASN A 178 3.66 -23.71 -17.76
CA ASN A 178 4.63 -24.81 -17.65
C ASN A 178 4.59 -25.56 -16.31
N ARG A 179 3.71 -25.21 -15.36
CA ARG A 179 3.56 -25.91 -14.07
C ARG A 179 2.33 -26.82 -13.97
N PHE A 180 1.44 -26.82 -14.96
CA PHE A 180 0.24 -27.66 -14.99
C PHE A 180 0.15 -28.54 -16.24
N GLY A 181 1.23 -28.63 -17.01
CA GLY A 181 1.37 -29.47 -18.20
C GLY A 181 2.55 -30.42 -18.07
N GLN A 182 2.57 -31.24 -17.01
CA GLN A 182 3.24 -32.55 -16.94
C GLN A 182 2.38 -33.49 -16.11
#